data_AF-A0A8J2S6V4-F1
#
_entry.id   AF-A0A8J2S6V4-F1
#
_cell.length_a   1.000
_cell.length_b   1.000
_cell.length_c   1.000
_cell.angle_alpha   90.00
_cell.angle_beta   90.00
_cell.angle_gamma   90.00
#
_symmetry.space_group_name_H-M   'P 1'
#
loop_
_entity.id
_entity.type
_entity.pdbx_description
1 polymer ?
#
loop_
_entity_poly.entity_id
_entity_poly.type
_entity_poly.pdbx_seq_one_letter_code
_entity_poly.pdbx_strand_id
1 'polypeptide(L)'
;MSLHDVMLSNDDLLAAIDLTVDFHGNEASVEEHGMVLLDVNRNHLCVQHEADLDQTEWWPTAHCMFGLQACLDNDGSTTCDQAESGSEDDLTLSGGETDLANCDCSLDGVTSYCLSKYTSVEWSSLDKTCDVSRLAKKSSGRAAQADDGATLWVTIDGIKYTYAEGAAYGGTNTEEGFGAWAARVMGVVCQSVQNAGQAVPESCAGYFPPH
;
A
#
# COMPACT_ATOMS: atom_id res chain seq x y z
N MET A 1 -11.69 -10.05 -0.41
CA MET A 1 -10.24 -10.38 -0.42
C MET A 1 -9.54 -9.10 -0.83
N SER A 2 -8.84 -8.44 0.09
CA SER A 2 -8.23 -7.15 -0.17
C SER A 2 -6.94 -7.30 -0.99
N LEU A 3 -6.43 -6.20 -1.58
CA LEU A 3 -5.12 -6.20 -2.25
C LEU A 3 -4.01 -6.68 -1.29
N HIS A 4 -4.21 -6.49 0.03
CA HIS A 4 -3.40 -6.97 1.14
C HIS A 4 -3.22 -8.49 1.14
N ASP A 5 -4.32 -9.24 1.19
CA ASP A 5 -4.32 -10.70 1.19
C ASP A 5 -3.64 -11.22 -0.07
N VAL A 6 -3.90 -10.58 -1.21
CA VAL A 6 -3.33 -10.99 -2.49
C VAL A 6 -1.84 -10.68 -2.54
N MET A 7 -1.35 -9.52 -2.14
CA MET A 7 0.08 -9.21 -2.25
C MET A 7 0.94 -9.91 -1.19
N LEU A 8 0.46 -10.06 0.05
CA LEU A 8 1.17 -10.79 1.11
C LEU A 8 1.10 -12.31 0.97
N SER A 9 0.07 -12.86 0.31
CA SER A 9 0.03 -14.30 0.03
C SER A 9 0.86 -14.70 -1.18
N ASN A 10 1.47 -13.74 -1.88
CA ASN A 10 2.22 -13.93 -3.13
C ASN A 10 3.63 -13.32 -3.03
N ASP A 11 4.36 -13.65 -1.96
CA ASP A 11 5.72 -13.17 -1.69
C ASP A 11 6.71 -13.44 -2.85
N ASP A 12 6.50 -14.53 -3.59
CA ASP A 12 7.30 -14.90 -4.76
C ASP A 12 7.08 -13.93 -5.94
N LEU A 13 5.86 -13.43 -6.12
CA LEU A 13 5.54 -12.39 -7.09
C LEU A 13 6.09 -11.04 -6.65
N LEU A 14 5.95 -10.70 -5.36
CA LEU A 14 6.54 -9.49 -4.81
C LEU A 14 8.07 -9.51 -4.99
N ALA A 15 8.74 -10.64 -4.75
CA ALA A 15 10.19 -10.78 -4.96
C ALA A 15 10.60 -10.71 -6.45
N ALA A 16 9.68 -10.94 -7.38
CA ALA A 16 9.94 -10.91 -8.82
C ALA A 16 9.76 -9.51 -9.46
N ILE A 17 9.33 -8.51 -8.68
CA ILE A 17 9.08 -7.15 -9.18
C ILE A 17 9.83 -6.09 -8.36
N ASP A 18 10.07 -4.94 -8.98
CA ASP A 18 10.54 -3.74 -8.30
C ASP A 18 9.33 -2.83 -8.01
N LEU A 19 8.85 -2.85 -6.77
CA LEU A 19 7.72 -2.07 -6.31
C LEU A 19 8.20 -0.72 -5.78
N THR A 20 7.50 0.35 -6.14
CA THR A 20 7.65 1.66 -5.52
C THR A 20 6.28 2.24 -5.28
N VAL A 21 6.07 2.77 -4.08
CA VAL A 21 4.84 3.46 -3.70
C VAL A 21 5.16 4.94 -3.54
N ASP A 22 4.49 5.76 -4.34
CA ASP A 22 4.50 7.21 -4.25
C ASP A 22 3.06 7.66 -3.94
N PHE A 23 2.89 8.66 -3.07
CA PHE A 23 1.59 9.25 -2.75
C PHE A 23 1.45 10.68 -3.31
N HIS A 24 0.21 11.07 -3.59
CA HIS A 24 -0.13 12.40 -4.09
C HIS A 24 -0.65 13.32 -2.97
N GLY A 25 0.27 13.97 -2.24
CA GLY A 25 -0.07 14.86 -1.11
C GLY A 25 -0.41 16.30 -1.48
N ASN A 26 -1.20 16.55 -2.53
CA ASN A 26 -1.58 17.93 -2.90
C ASN A 26 -2.65 18.51 -1.94
N GLU A 27 -2.87 19.83 -1.97
CA GLU A 27 -3.83 20.50 -1.08
C GLU A 27 -5.26 19.93 -1.18
N ALA A 28 -5.69 19.51 -2.37
CA ALA A 28 -7.00 18.91 -2.57
C ALA A 28 -7.13 17.55 -1.86
N SER A 29 -6.09 16.70 -1.94
CA SER A 29 -6.03 15.44 -1.20
C SER A 29 -6.07 15.67 0.31
N VAL A 30 -5.38 16.70 0.81
CA VAL A 30 -5.41 17.06 2.23
C VAL A 30 -6.79 17.56 2.67
N GLU A 31 -7.45 18.35 1.83
CA GLU A 31 -8.80 18.86 2.11
C GLU A 31 -9.83 17.74 2.16
N GLU A 32 -9.70 16.72 1.30
CA GLU A 32 -10.62 15.58 1.21
C GLU A 32 -10.37 14.54 2.30
N HIS A 33 -9.11 14.27 2.63
CA HIS A 33 -8.69 13.09 3.38
C HIS A 33 -8.03 13.40 4.73
N GLY A 34 -7.85 14.69 5.05
CA GLY A 34 -7.27 15.14 6.30
C GLY A 34 -5.76 14.99 6.38
N MET A 35 -5.16 15.70 7.35
CA MET A 35 -3.71 15.72 7.56
C MET A 35 -3.14 14.38 8.05
N VAL A 36 -3.96 13.57 8.72
CA VAL A 36 -3.55 12.28 9.31
C VAL A 36 -3.08 11.31 8.24
N LEU A 37 -3.74 11.28 7.08
CA LEU A 37 -3.34 10.46 5.94
C LEU A 37 -2.00 10.89 5.36
N LEU A 38 -1.60 12.17 5.49
CA LEU A 38 -0.27 12.59 5.05
C LEU A 38 0.85 12.04 5.93
N ASP A 39 0.60 11.87 7.23
CA ASP A 39 1.66 11.52 8.18
C ASP A 39 2.01 10.03 8.11
N VAL A 40 1.02 9.15 7.93
CA VAL A 40 1.27 7.74 7.56
C VAL A 40 1.97 7.64 6.22
N ASN A 41 1.50 8.42 5.23
CA ASN A 41 2.10 8.48 3.91
C ASN A 41 3.56 8.94 3.93
N ARG A 42 3.90 9.82 4.86
CA ARG A 42 5.26 10.29 5.08
C ARG A 42 6.15 9.24 5.74
N ASN A 43 5.66 8.56 6.76
CA ASN A 43 6.44 7.56 7.47
C ASN A 43 6.74 6.34 6.60
N HIS A 44 5.82 5.90 5.73
CA HIS A 44 6.11 4.78 4.83
C HIS A 44 7.28 5.10 3.90
N LEU A 45 7.49 6.37 3.51
CA LEU A 45 8.61 6.74 2.64
C LEU A 45 9.95 6.54 3.34
N CYS A 46 10.02 6.75 4.65
CA CYS A 46 11.20 6.40 5.44
C CYS A 46 11.46 4.91 5.43
N VAL A 47 10.40 4.12 5.65
CA VAL A 47 10.48 2.64 5.64
C VAL A 47 10.92 2.13 4.27
N GLN A 48 10.36 2.68 3.18
CA GLN A 48 10.69 2.28 1.80
C GLN A 48 12.09 2.68 1.35
N HIS A 49 12.64 3.81 1.82
CA HIS A 49 13.85 4.39 1.22
C HIS A 49 15.06 4.53 2.14
N GLU A 50 14.87 4.56 3.45
CA GLU A 50 15.94 4.91 4.40
C GLU A 50 16.15 3.83 5.49
N ALA A 51 15.26 2.83 5.59
CA ALA A 51 15.35 1.78 6.60
C ALA A 51 16.30 0.62 6.25
N ASP A 52 16.89 0.63 5.03
CA ASP A 52 17.74 -0.46 4.51
C ASP A 52 17.06 -1.84 4.62
N LEU A 53 15.80 -1.90 4.17
CA LEU A 53 14.95 -3.09 4.20
C LEU A 53 14.75 -3.65 2.80
N ASP A 54 14.68 -4.98 2.70
CA ASP A 54 14.27 -5.63 1.45
C ASP A 54 12.78 -5.37 1.18
N GLN A 55 12.35 -5.51 -0.08
CA GLN A 55 10.94 -5.29 -0.46
C GLN A 55 9.96 -6.19 0.29
N THR A 56 10.37 -7.41 0.59
CA THR A 56 9.59 -8.37 1.37
C THR A 56 9.47 -7.98 2.85
N GLU A 57 10.19 -6.94 3.31
CA GLU A 57 10.10 -6.41 4.67
C GLU A 57 9.43 -5.03 4.69
N TRP A 58 9.85 -4.10 3.81
CA TRP A 58 9.31 -2.73 3.83
C TRP A 58 7.87 -2.67 3.34
N TRP A 59 7.48 -3.48 2.34
CA TRP A 59 6.13 -3.43 1.80
C TRP A 59 5.07 -3.92 2.80
N PRO A 60 5.24 -5.10 3.45
CA PRO A 60 4.33 -5.51 4.52
C PRO A 60 4.26 -4.49 5.66
N THR A 61 5.40 -3.89 6.03
CA THR A 61 5.45 -2.82 7.04
C THR A 61 4.61 -1.60 6.63
N ALA A 62 4.81 -1.07 5.43
CA ALA A 62 4.07 0.07 4.91
C ALA A 62 2.57 -0.24 4.82
N HIS A 63 2.23 -1.44 4.37
CA HIS A 63 0.84 -1.87 4.26
C HIS A 63 0.14 -1.98 5.62
N CYS A 64 0.80 -2.53 6.64
CA CYS A 64 0.29 -2.52 8.01
C CYS A 64 -0.03 -1.09 8.49
N MET A 65 0.83 -0.11 8.16
CA MET A 65 0.58 1.27 8.54
C MET A 65 -0.65 1.86 7.84
N PHE A 66 -0.89 1.51 6.57
CA PHE A 66 -2.11 1.90 5.85
C PHE A 66 -3.37 1.26 6.43
N GLY A 67 -3.32 -0.02 6.81
CA GLY A 67 -4.47 -0.70 7.45
C GLY A 67 -4.87 -0.09 8.79
N LEU A 68 -3.89 0.39 9.55
CA LEU A 68 -4.12 1.00 10.86
C LEU A 68 -4.36 2.51 10.81
N GLN A 69 -4.29 3.15 9.65
CA GLN A 69 -4.33 4.62 9.55
C GLN A 69 -5.63 5.23 10.10
N ALA A 70 -6.75 4.50 10.03
CA ALA A 70 -8.05 5.00 10.50
C ALA A 70 -8.10 5.22 12.02
N CYS A 71 -7.25 4.53 12.81
CA CYS A 71 -7.21 4.74 14.26
C CYS A 71 -6.52 6.06 14.66
N LEU A 72 -5.84 6.72 13.72
CA LEU A 72 -5.14 7.99 13.96
C LEU A 72 -6.06 9.21 13.89
N ASP A 73 -7.38 9.03 13.69
CA ASP A 73 -8.32 10.14 13.59
C ASP A 73 -8.39 10.98 14.88
N ASN A 74 -8.62 12.28 14.70
CA ASN A 74 -8.53 13.31 15.74
C ASN A 74 -9.57 13.19 16.86
N ASP A 75 -10.64 12.42 16.66
CA ASP A 75 -11.66 12.22 17.68
C ASP A 75 -11.33 11.06 18.65
N GLY A 76 -10.29 10.27 18.35
CA GLY A 76 -9.80 9.16 19.17
C GLY A 76 -10.84 8.06 19.39
N SER A 77 -11.87 7.98 18.55
CA SER A 77 -12.99 7.05 18.71
C SER A 77 -12.72 5.66 18.12
N THR A 78 -11.79 5.58 17.17
CA THR A 78 -11.42 4.34 16.46
C THR A 78 -10.20 3.69 17.10
N THR A 79 -10.34 2.45 17.56
CA THR A 79 -9.19 1.63 18.03
C THR A 79 -8.44 0.99 16.87
N CYS A 80 -7.23 0.48 17.11
CA CYS A 80 -6.51 -0.31 16.11
C CYS A 80 -7.32 -1.52 15.62
N ASP A 81 -8.06 -2.20 16.51
CA ASP A 81 -8.92 -3.33 16.13
C ASP A 81 -10.05 -2.91 15.17
N GLN A 82 -10.63 -1.72 15.40
CA GLN A 82 -11.69 -1.18 14.53
C GLN A 82 -11.12 -0.74 13.19
N ALA A 83 -9.98 -0.04 13.19
CA ALA A 83 -9.27 0.34 11.98
C ALA A 83 -8.91 -0.90 11.14
N GLU A 84 -8.33 -1.92 11.76
CA GLU A 84 -7.94 -3.16 11.09
C GLU A 84 -9.14 -3.92 10.52
N SER A 85 -10.31 -3.82 11.15
CA SER A 85 -11.51 -4.47 10.64
C SER A 85 -12.10 -3.81 9.39
N GLY A 86 -11.71 -2.57 9.09
CA GLY A 86 -12.30 -1.75 8.02
C GLY A 86 -13.77 -1.38 8.27
N SER A 87 -14.29 -1.50 9.51
CA SER A 87 -15.71 -1.25 9.81
C SER A 87 -16.16 0.18 9.57
N GLU A 88 -15.21 1.11 9.61
CA GLU A 88 -15.44 2.55 9.43
C GLU A 88 -15.23 3.02 7.99
N ASP A 89 -14.74 2.15 7.09
CA ASP A 89 -14.49 2.48 5.70
C ASP A 89 -15.77 2.36 4.86
N ASP A 90 -15.91 3.23 3.84
CA ASP A 90 -16.99 3.15 2.84
C ASP A 90 -17.09 1.77 2.16
N LEU A 91 -15.96 1.05 2.13
CA LEU A 91 -15.86 -0.35 1.76
C LEU A 91 -15.12 -1.09 2.87
N THR A 92 -15.82 -2.00 3.55
CA THR A 92 -15.23 -2.81 4.63
C THR A 92 -14.16 -3.75 4.06
N LEU A 93 -12.91 -3.29 4.13
CA LEU A 93 -11.73 -4.05 3.76
C LEU A 93 -10.88 -4.23 5.01
N SER A 94 -10.96 -5.43 5.60
CA SER A 94 -10.09 -5.77 6.72
C SER A 94 -8.64 -5.88 6.27
N GLY A 95 -7.72 -5.52 7.15
CA GLY A 95 -6.32 -5.85 7.00
C GLY A 95 -6.02 -7.33 7.40
N GLY A 96 -4.75 -7.61 7.67
CA GLY A 96 -4.17 -8.93 7.96
C GLY A 96 -3.56 -9.07 9.37
N GLU A 97 -3.59 -8.02 10.19
CA GLU A 97 -3.09 -7.98 11.55
C GLU A 97 -4.04 -8.71 12.50
N THR A 98 -3.49 -9.58 13.36
CA THR A 98 -4.30 -10.45 14.23
C THR A 98 -4.00 -10.30 15.72
N ASP A 99 -2.92 -9.59 16.08
CA ASP A 99 -2.50 -9.36 17.47
C ASP A 99 -2.08 -7.90 17.67
N LEU A 100 -3.10 -7.06 17.86
CA LEU A 100 -3.02 -5.60 17.99
C LEU A 100 -2.94 -5.11 19.44
N ALA A 101 -2.71 -6.00 20.41
CA ALA A 101 -2.71 -5.66 21.83
C ALA A 101 -1.67 -4.58 22.23
N ASN A 102 -0.63 -4.41 21.41
CA ASN A 102 0.42 -3.41 21.60
C ASN A 102 0.36 -2.26 20.57
N CYS A 103 -0.71 -2.19 19.77
CA CYS A 103 -0.91 -1.09 18.83
C CYS A 103 -1.42 0.14 19.60
N ASP A 104 -0.71 1.26 19.45
CA ASP A 104 -1.09 2.56 19.99
C ASP A 104 -1.55 3.46 18.84
N CYS A 105 -2.70 4.13 19.03
CA CYS A 105 -3.35 5.00 18.04
C CYS A 105 -2.65 6.37 17.96
N SER A 106 -1.32 6.33 17.81
CA SER A 106 -0.46 7.47 17.53
C SER A 106 0.42 7.14 16.32
N LEU A 107 0.89 8.15 15.61
CA LEU A 107 1.73 7.94 14.43
C LEU A 107 2.97 7.08 14.75
N ASP A 108 3.64 7.39 15.87
CA ASP A 108 4.80 6.63 16.36
C ASP A 108 4.39 5.22 16.81
N GLY A 109 3.23 5.07 17.45
CA GLY A 109 2.68 3.81 17.91
C GLY A 109 2.41 2.84 16.76
N VAL A 110 1.65 3.27 15.75
CA VAL A 110 1.36 2.50 14.53
C VAL A 110 2.65 2.16 13.79
N THR A 111 3.53 3.14 13.57
CA THR A 111 4.79 2.92 12.84
C THR A 111 5.69 1.92 13.57
N SER A 112 5.81 2.04 14.89
CA SER A 112 6.64 1.12 15.71
C SER A 112 6.03 -0.28 15.77
N TYR A 113 4.71 -0.40 15.89
CA TYR A 113 4.01 -1.68 15.85
C TYR A 113 4.31 -2.41 14.54
N CYS A 114 4.07 -1.77 13.39
CA CYS A 114 4.27 -2.39 12.08
C CYS A 114 5.72 -2.77 11.83
N LEU A 115 6.67 -1.89 12.18
CA LEU A 115 8.10 -2.20 12.07
C LEU A 115 8.50 -3.41 12.92
N SER A 116 7.97 -3.54 14.14
CA SER A 116 8.29 -4.68 15.03
C SER A 116 7.72 -6.01 14.54
N LYS A 117 6.65 -5.99 13.73
CA LYS A 117 6.00 -7.19 13.19
C LYS A 117 6.75 -7.76 12.00
N TYR A 118 7.24 -6.88 11.13
CA TYR A 118 7.78 -7.27 9.84
C TYR A 118 9.30 -7.09 9.71
N THR A 119 9.94 -6.42 10.68
CA THR A 119 11.36 -6.05 10.59
C THR A 119 12.04 -6.13 11.94
N SER A 120 13.36 -5.90 11.95
CA SER A 120 14.15 -5.67 13.17
C SER A 120 14.55 -4.20 13.39
N VAL A 121 14.03 -3.29 12.56
CA VAL A 121 14.37 -1.87 12.60
C VAL A 121 13.46 -1.14 13.58
N GLU A 122 14.06 -0.41 14.51
CA GLU A 122 13.31 0.41 15.46
C GLU A 122 12.98 1.78 14.85
N TRP A 123 11.72 2.22 14.95
CA TRP A 123 11.28 3.53 14.45
C TRP A 123 12.15 4.68 14.98
N SER A 124 12.52 4.63 16.26
CA SER A 124 13.35 5.65 16.91
C SER A 124 14.77 5.82 16.32
N SER A 125 15.24 4.85 15.54
CA SER A 125 16.50 4.93 14.79
C SER A 125 16.29 5.56 13.41
N LEU A 126 15.17 5.25 12.78
CA LEU A 126 14.79 5.72 11.44
C LEU A 126 14.34 7.19 11.46
N ASP A 127 13.48 7.57 12.39
CA ASP A 127 12.93 8.94 12.54
C ASP A 127 14.03 10.01 12.63
N LYS A 128 15.13 9.71 13.35
CA LYS A 128 16.25 10.65 13.55
C LYS A 128 17.05 10.95 12.27
N THR A 129 16.97 10.07 11.29
CA THR A 129 17.82 10.11 10.09
C THR A 129 17.03 10.32 8.81
N CYS A 130 15.72 10.05 8.83
CA CYS A 130 14.87 10.19 7.67
C CYS A 130 14.56 11.65 7.34
N ASP A 131 14.94 12.08 6.14
CA ASP A 131 14.52 13.36 5.57
C ASP A 131 13.14 13.22 4.89
N VAL A 132 12.11 13.05 5.73
CA VAL A 132 10.70 12.91 5.32
C VAL A 132 10.28 14.00 4.34
N SER A 133 10.70 15.24 4.59
CA SER A 133 10.29 16.39 3.78
C SER A 133 10.82 16.28 2.35
N ARG A 134 12.08 15.89 2.17
CA ARG A 134 12.66 15.65 0.85
C ARG A 134 11.98 14.49 0.15
N LEU A 135 11.73 13.39 0.85
CA LEU A 135 11.09 12.21 0.29
C LEU A 135 9.65 12.51 -0.15
N ALA A 136 8.86 13.15 0.70
CA ALA A 136 7.48 13.54 0.40
C ALA A 136 7.41 14.47 -0.82
N LYS A 137 8.32 15.45 -0.93
CA LYS A 137 8.40 16.33 -2.11
C LYS A 137 8.71 15.54 -3.40
N LYS A 138 9.62 14.58 -3.33
CA LYS A 138 9.99 13.74 -4.48
C LYS A 138 8.84 12.81 -4.88
N SER A 139 8.22 12.15 -3.91
CA SER A 139 7.05 11.28 -4.09
C SER A 139 5.89 12.04 -4.73
N SER A 140 5.47 13.15 -4.12
CA SER A 140 4.39 13.98 -4.66
C SER A 140 4.69 14.49 -6.06
N GLY A 141 5.93 14.89 -6.35
CA GLY A 141 6.34 15.33 -7.69
C GLY A 141 6.29 14.21 -8.74
N ARG A 142 6.55 12.94 -8.36
CA ARG A 142 6.38 11.79 -9.25
C ARG A 142 4.91 11.46 -9.47
N ALA A 143 4.14 11.40 -8.38
CA ALA A 143 2.70 11.14 -8.44
C ALA A 143 1.98 12.19 -9.31
N ALA A 144 2.31 13.48 -9.16
CA ALA A 144 1.73 14.56 -9.96
C ALA A 144 2.08 14.50 -11.45
N GLN A 145 3.22 13.92 -11.82
CA GLN A 145 3.56 13.69 -13.24
C GLN A 145 2.77 12.54 -13.85
N ALA A 146 2.36 11.58 -13.02
CA ALA A 146 1.54 10.44 -13.42
C ALA A 146 0.03 10.74 -13.29
N ASP A 147 -0.35 11.76 -12.53
CA ASP A 147 -1.74 12.13 -12.26
C ASP A 147 -2.44 12.66 -13.53
N ASP A 148 -3.57 12.03 -13.86
CA ASP A 148 -4.49 12.42 -14.93
C ASP A 148 -5.92 12.62 -14.41
N GLY A 149 -6.09 12.70 -13.08
CA GLY A 149 -7.37 12.77 -12.39
C GLY A 149 -7.92 11.43 -11.90
N ALA A 150 -7.20 10.31 -12.10
CA ALA A 150 -7.55 9.03 -11.49
C ALA A 150 -7.24 9.03 -9.99
N THR A 151 -8.15 8.51 -9.15
CA THR A 151 -7.95 8.39 -7.70
C THR A 151 -6.95 7.29 -7.31
N LEU A 152 -6.83 6.25 -8.12
CA LEU A 152 -5.92 5.15 -7.91
C LEU A 152 -5.40 4.62 -9.25
N TRP A 153 -4.10 4.44 -9.35
CA TRP A 153 -3.43 3.91 -10.53
C TRP A 153 -2.16 3.17 -10.17
N VAL A 154 -1.77 2.24 -11.03
CA VAL A 154 -0.44 1.59 -11.02
C VAL A 154 0.21 1.79 -12.37
N THR A 155 1.55 1.83 -12.40
CA THR A 155 2.31 1.85 -13.65
C THR A 155 3.15 0.58 -13.73
N ILE A 156 2.95 -0.22 -14.78
CA ILE A 156 3.69 -1.47 -15.03
C ILE A 156 4.38 -1.32 -16.38
N ASP A 157 5.72 -1.45 -16.41
CA ASP A 157 6.54 -1.24 -17.61
C ASP A 157 6.27 0.09 -18.34
N GLY A 158 5.95 1.15 -17.59
CA GLY A 158 5.63 2.47 -18.14
C GLY A 158 4.20 2.62 -18.68
N ILE A 159 3.37 1.58 -18.58
CA ILE A 159 1.95 1.62 -18.95
C ILE A 159 1.11 1.84 -17.68
N LYS A 160 0.25 2.86 -17.71
CA LYS A 160 -0.65 3.18 -16.60
C LYS A 160 -1.91 2.32 -16.67
N TYR A 161 -2.32 1.79 -15.52
CA TYR A 161 -3.58 1.06 -15.32
C TYR A 161 -4.35 1.74 -14.19
N THR A 162 -5.55 2.24 -14.47
CA THR A 162 -6.33 3.03 -13.50
C THR A 162 -7.48 2.21 -12.92
N TYR A 163 -7.91 2.57 -11.71
CA TYR A 163 -9.08 1.94 -11.09
C TYR A 163 -10.35 2.08 -11.93
N ALA A 164 -10.55 3.23 -12.57
CA ALA A 164 -11.71 3.49 -13.44
C ALA A 164 -11.81 2.49 -14.61
N GLU A 165 -10.68 2.02 -15.14
CA GLU A 165 -10.65 0.99 -16.18
C GLU A 165 -11.01 -0.41 -15.67
N GLY A 166 -10.84 -0.69 -14.37
CA GLY A 166 -11.28 -1.92 -13.70
C GLY A 166 -12.76 -1.85 -13.29
N ALA A 167 -13.19 -0.70 -12.76
CA ALA A 167 -14.57 -0.43 -12.35
C ALA A 167 -15.58 -0.55 -13.52
N ALA A 168 -15.14 -0.39 -14.76
CA ALA A 168 -15.96 -0.65 -15.96
C ALA A 168 -16.53 -2.09 -16.03
N TYR A 169 -15.96 -3.02 -15.25
CA TYR A 169 -16.35 -4.43 -15.20
C TYR A 169 -17.11 -4.85 -13.92
N GLY A 170 -17.18 -4.00 -12.88
CA GLY A 170 -17.76 -4.35 -11.57
C GLY A 170 -18.44 -3.19 -10.80
N GLY A 171 -18.56 -2.00 -11.40
CA GLY A 171 -19.04 -0.78 -10.75
C GLY A 171 -17.91 0.02 -10.08
N THR A 172 -18.11 1.34 -9.93
CA THR A 172 -17.20 2.23 -9.21
C THR A 172 -17.43 2.12 -7.71
N ASN A 173 -16.36 1.99 -6.93
CA ASN A 173 -16.36 1.91 -5.46
C ASN A 173 -17.16 0.73 -4.91
N THR A 174 -16.98 -0.46 -5.50
CA THR A 174 -17.53 -1.73 -4.99
C THR A 174 -16.39 -2.71 -4.70
N GLU A 175 -16.58 -3.63 -3.76
CA GLU A 175 -15.63 -4.73 -3.52
C GLU A 175 -15.35 -5.51 -4.82
N GLU A 176 -16.38 -5.73 -5.63
CA GLU A 176 -16.27 -6.39 -6.95
C GLU A 176 -15.40 -5.58 -7.93
N GLY A 177 -15.57 -4.26 -7.99
CA GLY A 177 -14.76 -3.38 -8.84
C GLY A 177 -13.29 -3.34 -8.41
N PHE A 178 -13.01 -3.29 -7.11
CA PHE A 178 -11.65 -3.38 -6.56
C PHE A 178 -11.01 -4.76 -6.82
N GLY A 179 -11.75 -5.84 -6.61
CA GLY A 179 -11.29 -7.20 -6.91
C GLY A 179 -10.97 -7.40 -8.39
N ALA A 180 -11.83 -6.90 -9.29
CA ALA A 180 -11.60 -6.98 -10.74
C ALA A 180 -10.38 -6.17 -11.19
N TRP A 181 -10.20 -4.97 -10.65
CA TRP A 181 -9.01 -4.16 -10.91
C TRP A 181 -7.73 -4.84 -10.41
N ALA A 182 -7.72 -5.34 -9.17
CA ALA A 182 -6.58 -6.03 -8.59
C ALA A 182 -6.21 -7.30 -9.39
N ALA A 183 -7.19 -8.11 -9.79
CA ALA A 183 -6.95 -9.30 -10.63
C ALA A 183 -6.35 -8.93 -11.99
N ARG A 184 -6.81 -7.84 -12.61
CA ARG A 184 -6.22 -7.33 -13.86
C ARG A 184 -4.77 -6.88 -13.67
N VAL A 185 -4.49 -6.12 -12.61
CA VAL A 185 -3.13 -5.70 -12.25
C VAL A 185 -2.24 -6.93 -12.07
N MET A 186 -2.68 -7.93 -11.31
CA MET A 186 -1.93 -9.16 -11.09
C MET A 186 -1.64 -9.91 -12.40
N GLY A 187 -2.62 -10.05 -13.29
CA GLY A 187 -2.42 -10.68 -14.59
C GLY A 187 -1.39 -9.95 -15.47
N VAL A 188 -1.43 -8.62 -15.48
CA VAL A 188 -0.45 -7.80 -16.22
C VAL A 188 0.95 -7.93 -15.63
N VAL A 189 1.09 -7.89 -14.30
CA VAL A 189 2.37 -8.07 -13.62
C VAL A 189 2.96 -9.45 -13.94
N CYS A 190 2.16 -10.51 -13.82
CA CYS A 190 2.59 -11.87 -14.17
C CYS A 190 3.05 -11.97 -15.63
N GLN A 191 2.31 -11.34 -16.56
CA GLN A 191 2.70 -11.30 -17.97
C GLN A 191 4.01 -10.53 -18.19
N SER A 192 4.22 -9.42 -17.47
CA SER A 192 5.46 -8.64 -17.51
C SER A 192 6.66 -9.47 -17.03
N VAL A 193 6.55 -10.15 -15.88
CA VAL A 193 7.59 -11.04 -15.34
C VAL A 193 7.94 -12.15 -16.34
N GLN A 194 6.94 -12.78 -16.96
CA GLN A 194 7.16 -13.78 -18.01
C GLN A 194 7.88 -13.18 -19.23
N ASN A 195 7.46 -12.00 -19.70
CA ASN A 195 8.06 -11.34 -20.86
C ASN A 195 9.50 -10.90 -20.61
N ALA A 196 9.85 -10.57 -19.37
CA ALA A 196 11.21 -10.27 -18.95
C ALA A 196 12.12 -11.51 -18.92
N GLY A 197 11.57 -12.72 -19.15
CA GLY A 197 12.31 -13.98 -19.16
C GLY A 197 12.73 -14.45 -17.77
N GLN A 198 12.11 -13.93 -16.72
CA GLN A 198 12.36 -14.34 -15.34
C GLN A 198 11.67 -15.68 -15.04
N ALA A 199 12.08 -16.33 -13.95
CA ALA A 199 11.34 -17.47 -13.43
C ALA A 199 9.95 -17.01 -13.01
N VAL A 200 8.91 -17.61 -13.59
CA VAL A 200 7.53 -17.23 -13.34
C VAL A 200 7.13 -17.67 -11.93
N PRO A 201 6.67 -16.74 -11.06
CA PRO A 201 6.16 -17.05 -9.73
C PRO A 201 5.03 -18.08 -9.76
N GLU A 202 4.94 -18.95 -8.75
CA GLU A 202 3.87 -19.94 -8.63
C GLU A 202 2.50 -19.24 -8.52
N SER A 203 2.48 -18.08 -7.85
CA SER A 203 1.33 -17.20 -7.75
C SER A 203 0.79 -16.71 -9.10
N CYS A 204 1.57 -16.81 -10.18
CA CYS A 204 1.13 -16.49 -11.53
C CYS A 204 0.50 -17.66 -12.29
N ALA A 205 0.46 -18.87 -11.74
CA ALA A 205 0.00 -20.07 -12.45
C ALA A 205 -1.45 -19.97 -12.98
N GLY A 206 -2.31 -19.18 -12.34
CA GLY A 206 -3.70 -18.94 -12.77
C GLY A 206 -3.87 -17.86 -13.84
N TYR A 207 -2.81 -17.12 -14.18
CA TYR A 207 -2.86 -15.96 -15.06
C TYR A 207 -2.33 -16.22 -16.48
N PHE A 208 -1.84 -17.43 -16.74
CA PHE A 208 -1.44 -17.87 -18.08
C PHE A 208 -2.42 -18.92 -18.62
N PRO A 209 -2.69 -18.93 -19.94
CA PRO A 209 -3.36 -20.06 -20.54
C PRO A 209 -2.53 -21.34 -20.32
N PRO A 210 -3.17 -22.49 -20.04
CA PRO A 210 -2.45 -23.76 -19.94
C PRO A 210 -1.75 -24.05 -21.28
N HIS A 211 -0.45 -24.33 -21.21
CA HIS A 211 0.37 -24.72 -22.36
C HIS A 211 0.01 -26.11 -22.88
#